data_AF-A0A0A2JC76-F1
#
_entry.id   AF-A0A0A2JC76-F1
#
_cell.length_a   1.000
_cell.length_b   1.000
_cell.length_c   1.000
_cell.angle_alpha   90.00
_cell.angle_beta   90.00
_cell.angle_gamma   90.00
#
_symmetry.space_group_name_H-M   'P 1'
#
loop_
_entity.id
_entity.type
_entity.pdbx_description
1 polymer ?
#
loop_
_entity_poly.entity_id
_entity_poly.type
_entity_poly.pdbx_seq_one_letter_code
_entity_poly.pdbx_strand_id
1 'polypeptide(L)'
;MGHDIAKRAIVVSCKATGLSTTTISELSGLSTRTVNRIYERALANGFDPNSRPWNISDDMLADAPRSGRPTKQTTDVQTQVLSKVQTDENGREKTCTDIAGEMSLEGHDISSTTVWRILKKAESQKKAPTKSPI
;
A
#
# COMPACT_ATOMS: atom_id res chain seq x y z
N MET A 1 -7.28 -12.50 8.54
CA MET A 1 -7.21 -13.48 7.45
C MET A 1 -7.94 -12.93 6.25
N GLY A 2 -7.33 -12.99 5.07
CA GLY A 2 -8.02 -12.65 3.83
C GLY A 2 -8.98 -13.79 3.49
N HIS A 3 -10.26 -13.49 3.35
CA HIS A 3 -11.21 -14.45 2.77
C HIS A 3 -11.12 -14.38 1.26
N ASP A 4 -11.34 -15.52 0.59
CA ASP A 4 -11.39 -15.62 -0.86
C ASP A 4 -12.39 -14.64 -1.47
N ILE A 5 -12.06 -14.08 -2.65
CA ILE A 5 -12.87 -13.07 -3.33
C ILE A 5 -14.28 -13.62 -3.60
N ALA A 6 -14.39 -14.90 -3.99
CA ALA A 6 -15.68 -15.54 -4.23
C ALA A 6 -16.58 -15.53 -2.98
N LYS A 7 -16.02 -15.81 -1.79
CA LYS A 7 -16.79 -15.75 -0.53
C LYS A 7 -17.27 -14.34 -0.21
N ARG A 8 -16.47 -13.32 -0.53
CA ARG A 8 -16.88 -11.92 -0.35
C ARG A 8 -17.98 -11.52 -1.33
N ALA A 9 -17.89 -11.97 -2.58
CA ALA A 9 -18.91 -11.75 -3.60
C ALA A 9 -20.26 -12.34 -3.17
N ILE A 10 -20.26 -13.57 -2.62
CA ILE A 10 -21.47 -14.20 -2.07
C ILE A 10 -22.06 -13.32 -0.95
N VAL A 11 -21.23 -12.88 0.01
CA VAL A 11 -21.68 -12.02 1.10
C VAL A 11 -22.31 -10.72 0.59
N VAL A 12 -21.65 -10.02 -0.33
CA VAL A 12 -22.13 -8.74 -0.87
C VAL A 12 -23.44 -8.93 -1.61
N SER A 13 -23.51 -9.93 -2.49
CA SER A 13 -24.71 -10.23 -3.27
C SER A 13 -25.89 -10.61 -2.38
N CYS A 14 -25.68 -11.55 -1.44
CA CYS A 14 -26.73 -11.98 -0.51
C CYS A 14 -27.21 -10.83 0.37
N LYS A 15 -26.31 -9.98 0.87
CA LYS A 15 -26.69 -8.87 1.72
C LYS A 15 -27.42 -7.77 0.96
N ALA A 16 -27.04 -7.51 -0.30
CA ALA A 16 -27.75 -6.60 -1.18
C ALA A 16 -29.16 -7.10 -1.57
N THR A 17 -29.41 -8.42 -1.56
CA THR A 17 -30.78 -8.99 -1.69
C THR A 17 -31.65 -8.84 -0.43
N GLY A 18 -31.08 -8.39 0.70
CA GLY A 18 -31.81 -8.24 1.97
C GLY A 18 -31.81 -9.48 2.87
N LEU A 19 -30.97 -10.49 2.59
CA LEU A 19 -30.82 -11.66 3.47
C LEU A 19 -30.23 -11.25 4.83
N SER A 20 -30.70 -11.94 5.87
CA SER A 20 -30.21 -11.71 7.23
C SER A 20 -28.73 -12.08 7.36
N THR A 21 -28.01 -11.37 8.23
CA THR A 21 -26.58 -11.60 8.46
C THR A 21 -26.29 -12.95 9.11
N THR A 22 -27.24 -13.49 9.89
CA THR A 22 -27.16 -14.82 10.49
C THR A 22 -27.28 -15.91 9.43
N THR A 23 -28.24 -15.80 8.51
CA THR A 23 -28.37 -16.73 7.38
C THR A 23 -27.13 -16.70 6.49
N ILE A 24 -26.59 -15.51 6.18
CA ILE A 24 -25.35 -15.39 5.40
C ILE A 24 -24.16 -16.01 6.15
N SER A 25 -24.09 -15.85 7.47
CA SER A 25 -23.06 -16.45 8.33
C SER A 25 -23.10 -17.98 8.25
N GLU A 26 -24.29 -18.57 8.31
CA GLU A 26 -24.51 -20.01 8.18
C GLU A 26 -24.12 -20.53 6.79
N LEU A 27 -24.54 -19.84 5.73
CA LEU A 27 -24.26 -20.24 4.34
C LEU A 27 -22.78 -20.09 3.96
N SER A 28 -22.11 -19.03 4.41
CA SER A 28 -20.73 -18.72 4.03
C SER A 28 -19.67 -19.31 4.97
N GLY A 29 -20.09 -19.77 6.16
CA GLY A 29 -19.20 -20.20 7.24
C GLY A 29 -18.36 -19.07 7.85
N LEU A 30 -18.75 -17.80 7.62
CA LEU A 30 -18.07 -16.63 8.15
C LEU A 30 -18.79 -16.12 9.39
N SER A 31 -18.06 -15.59 10.38
CA SER A 31 -18.70 -14.93 11.52
C SER A 31 -19.58 -13.75 11.07
N THR A 32 -20.66 -13.49 11.79
CA THR A 32 -21.55 -12.33 11.55
C THR A 32 -20.77 -11.00 11.49
N ARG A 33 -19.76 -10.83 12.35
CA ARG A 33 -18.85 -9.67 12.32
C ARG A 33 -18.10 -9.57 10.98
N THR A 34 -17.61 -10.69 10.47
CA THR A 34 -16.91 -10.73 9.18
C THR A 34 -17.84 -10.40 8.03
N VAL A 35 -19.06 -10.94 8.03
CA VAL A 35 -20.10 -10.63 7.03
C VAL A 35 -20.39 -9.14 6.98
N ASN A 36 -20.62 -8.51 8.13
CA ASN A 36 -20.86 -7.06 8.21
C ASN A 36 -19.68 -6.25 7.69
N ARG A 37 -18.46 -6.59 8.13
CA ARG A 37 -17.24 -5.89 7.71
C ARG A 37 -16.98 -5.98 6.20
N ILE A 38 -17.24 -7.14 5.59
CA ILE A 38 -17.10 -7.31 4.13
C ILE A 38 -18.07 -6.38 3.39
N TYR A 39 -19.32 -6.35 3.81
CA TYR A 39 -20.35 -5.53 3.18
C TYR A 39 -20.06 -4.03 3.32
N GLU A 40 -19.70 -3.57 4.53
CA GLU A 40 -19.30 -2.18 4.79
C GLU A 40 -18.11 -1.75 3.93
N ARG A 41 -17.11 -2.63 3.78
CA ARG A 41 -15.95 -2.36 2.92
C ARG A 41 -16.33 -2.28 1.44
N ALA A 42 -17.22 -3.16 0.97
CA ALA A 42 -17.71 -3.10 -0.41
C ALA A 42 -18.40 -1.76 -0.69
N LEU A 43 -19.26 -1.29 0.22
CA LEU A 43 -19.90 0.03 0.14
C LEU A 43 -18.86 1.17 0.10
N ALA A 44 -17.85 1.12 0.98
CA ALA A 44 -16.78 2.12 1.00
C ALA A 44 -15.92 2.11 -0.28
N ASN A 45 -15.82 0.96 -0.94
CA ASN A 45 -15.10 0.79 -2.20
C ASN A 45 -15.96 1.08 -3.45
N GLY A 46 -17.18 1.61 -3.28
CA GLY A 46 -18.02 2.07 -4.39
C GLY A 46 -19.10 1.09 -4.86
N PHE A 47 -19.36 0.01 -4.13
CA PHE A 47 -20.54 -0.82 -4.39
C PHE A 47 -21.83 -0.06 -4.06
N ASP A 48 -22.76 0.04 -5.01
CA ASP A 48 -24.09 0.61 -4.80
C ASP A 48 -25.17 -0.49 -4.87
N PRO A 49 -25.83 -0.85 -3.75
CA PRO A 49 -26.86 -1.88 -3.72
C PRO A 49 -28.13 -1.49 -4.50
N ASN A 50 -28.37 -0.20 -4.76
CA ASN A 50 -29.54 0.27 -5.48
C ASN A 50 -29.34 0.30 -7.00
N SER A 51 -28.09 0.36 -7.47
CA SER A 51 -27.77 0.31 -8.89
C SER A 51 -28.07 -1.07 -9.47
N ARG A 52 -28.99 -1.16 -10.44
CA ARG A 52 -29.30 -2.41 -11.15
C ARG A 52 -28.95 -2.25 -12.63
N PRO A 53 -28.17 -3.19 -13.23
CA PRO A 53 -27.57 -4.39 -12.63
C PRO A 53 -26.41 -4.06 -11.67
N TRP A 54 -26.13 -4.95 -10.71
CA TRP A 54 -24.97 -4.77 -9.83
C TRP A 54 -23.67 -4.95 -10.59
N ASN A 55 -22.81 -3.94 -10.55
CA ASN A 55 -21.46 -4.02 -11.07
C ASN A 55 -20.49 -4.34 -9.92
N ILE A 56 -20.25 -5.63 -9.67
CA ILE A 56 -19.31 -6.10 -8.65
C ILE A 56 -17.99 -6.47 -9.33
N SER A 57 -16.92 -5.75 -9.01
CA SER A 57 -15.56 -6.07 -9.46
C SER A 57 -14.70 -6.62 -8.33
N ASP A 58 -13.65 -7.36 -8.68
CA ASP A 58 -12.68 -7.88 -7.72
C ASP A 58 -12.02 -6.77 -6.91
N ASP A 59 -11.75 -5.62 -7.53
CA ASP A 59 -11.17 -4.44 -6.88
C ASP A 59 -12.02 -3.92 -5.71
N MET A 60 -13.36 -3.99 -5.84
CA MET A 60 -14.26 -3.59 -4.74
C MET A 60 -14.20 -4.56 -3.56
N LEU A 61 -13.90 -5.84 -3.82
CA LEU A 61 -13.88 -6.90 -2.82
C LEU A 61 -12.49 -7.14 -2.22
N ALA A 62 -11.45 -6.67 -2.90
CA ALA A 62 -10.06 -6.85 -2.50
C ALA A 62 -9.76 -6.21 -1.12
N ASP A 63 -8.82 -6.82 -0.40
CA ASP A 63 -8.27 -6.17 0.79
C ASP A 63 -7.35 -5.02 0.36
N ALA A 64 -7.50 -3.87 1.03
CA ALA A 64 -6.53 -2.80 0.91
C ALA A 64 -5.12 -3.34 1.24
N PRO A 65 -4.08 -2.86 0.52
CA PRO A 65 -2.70 -3.16 0.86
C PRO A 65 -2.47 -2.92 2.34
N ARG A 66 -1.85 -3.87 3.03
CA ARG A 66 -1.56 -3.71 4.46
C ARG A 66 -0.65 -2.50 4.61
N SER A 67 -1.03 -1.56 5.47
CA SER A 67 -0.14 -0.49 5.88
C SER A 67 1.09 -1.14 6.53
N GLY A 68 2.23 -1.08 5.86
CA GLY A 68 3.49 -1.52 6.42
C GLY A 68 3.86 -0.70 7.66
N ARG A 69 4.96 -1.06 8.32
CA ARG A 69 5.51 -0.22 9.39
C ARG A 69 5.86 1.16 8.81
N PRO A 70 5.47 2.27 9.46
CA PRO A 70 5.93 3.60 9.06
C PRO A 70 7.46 3.63 8.96
N THR A 71 7.99 4.11 7.83
CA THR A 71 9.42 4.15 7.57
C THR A 71 9.98 5.55 7.77
N LYS A 72 11.21 5.65 8.29
CA LYS A 72 11.97 6.92 8.31
C LYS A 72 12.32 7.44 6.89
N GLN A 73 12.14 6.62 5.86
CA GLN A 73 12.38 6.97 4.45
C GLN A 73 11.16 7.69 3.85
N THR A 74 10.76 8.83 4.41
CA THR A 74 9.71 9.66 3.79
C THR A 74 10.18 10.16 2.42
N THR A 75 9.24 10.57 1.56
CA THR A 75 9.57 11.10 0.23
C THR A 75 10.49 12.30 0.31
N ASP A 76 10.25 13.18 1.28
CA ASP A 76 11.07 14.36 1.59
C ASP A 76 12.53 13.98 1.96
N VAL A 77 12.70 13.03 2.88
CA VAL A 77 14.02 12.50 3.26
C VAL A 77 14.74 11.85 2.08
N GLN A 78 14.01 11.12 1.22
CA GLN A 78 14.61 10.53 0.02
C GLN A 78 15.12 11.59 -0.94
N THR A 79 14.35 12.65 -1.18
CA THR A 79 14.78 13.76 -2.06
C THR A 79 15.98 14.51 -1.51
N GLN A 80 16.03 14.79 -0.21
CA GLN A 80 17.16 15.47 0.43
C GLN A 80 18.44 14.61 0.42
N VAL A 81 18.31 13.30 0.68
CA VAL A 81 19.44 12.38 0.55
C VAL A 81 19.98 12.36 -0.88
N LEU A 82 19.09 12.30 -1.89
CA LEU A 82 19.50 12.24 -3.29
C LEU A 82 20.13 13.54 -3.80
N SER A 83 19.69 14.71 -3.33
CA SER A 83 20.32 15.98 -3.69
C SER A 83 21.74 16.08 -3.13
N LYS A 84 21.97 15.62 -1.90
CA LYS A 84 23.27 15.70 -1.22
C LYS A 84 24.38 14.83 -1.81
N VAL A 85 24.04 13.80 -2.58
CA VAL A 85 25.03 12.88 -3.20
C VAL A 85 26.00 13.60 -4.12
N GLN A 86 25.58 14.67 -4.78
CA GLN A 86 26.38 15.37 -5.81
C GLN A 86 26.94 16.71 -5.34
N THR A 87 26.50 17.22 -4.19
CA THR A 87 26.77 18.60 -3.73
C THR A 87 28.03 18.68 -2.87
N ASP A 88 29.11 18.02 -3.25
CA ASP A 88 30.40 18.23 -2.58
C ASP A 88 31.16 19.35 -3.28
N GLU A 89 31.40 20.46 -2.56
CA GLU A 89 32.12 21.65 -3.06
C GLU A 89 33.55 21.31 -3.51
N ASN A 90 34.10 20.20 -3.02
CA ASN A 90 35.47 19.75 -3.27
C ASN A 90 35.57 18.62 -4.32
N GLY A 91 34.46 18.23 -4.95
CA GLY A 91 34.43 17.14 -5.94
C GLY A 91 34.75 15.76 -5.37
N ARG A 92 34.76 15.60 -4.04
CA ARG A 92 34.90 14.32 -3.36
C ARG A 92 33.56 13.59 -3.35
N GLU A 93 33.58 12.26 -3.38
CA GLU A 93 32.36 11.48 -3.18
C GLU A 93 32.01 11.47 -1.68
N LYS A 94 30.84 11.99 -1.32
CA LYS A 94 30.32 11.92 0.05
C LYS A 94 30.05 10.49 0.46
N THR A 95 30.51 10.10 1.64
CA THR A 95 30.19 8.78 2.19
C THR A 95 28.78 8.75 2.76
N CYS A 96 28.20 7.56 2.92
CA CYS A 96 26.88 7.41 3.56
C CYS A 96 26.87 7.92 5.00
N THR A 97 28.01 7.94 5.69
CA THR A 97 28.15 8.51 7.04
C THR A 97 28.10 10.04 7.01
N ASP A 98 28.73 10.68 6.02
CA ASP A 98 28.72 12.14 5.88
C ASP A 98 27.31 12.63 5.60
N ILE A 99 26.62 12.00 4.64
CA ILE A 99 25.22 12.32 4.30
C ILE A 99 24.30 12.10 5.50
N ALA A 100 24.49 11.02 6.28
CA ALA A 100 23.68 10.79 7.48
C ALA A 100 23.90 11.88 8.54
N GLY A 101 25.15 12.35 8.71
CA GLY A 101 25.48 13.46 9.59
C GLY A 101 24.79 14.77 9.17
N GLU A 102 24.87 15.12 7.88
CA GLU A 102 24.20 16.31 7.34
C GLU A 102 22.67 16.24 7.50
N MET A 103 22.08 15.07 7.26
CA MET A 103 20.64 14.86 7.45
C MET A 103 20.24 14.98 8.93
N SER A 104 21.09 14.54 9.85
CA SER A 104 20.84 14.71 11.28
C SER A 104 20.91 16.17 11.72
N LEU A 105 21.78 16.99 11.12
CA LEU A 105 21.83 18.44 11.39
C LEU A 105 20.56 19.16 10.93
N GLU A 106 19.91 18.66 9.89
CA GLU A 106 18.62 19.14 9.38
C GLU A 106 17.41 18.56 10.13
N GLY A 107 17.65 17.78 11.20
CA GLY A 107 16.61 17.23 12.07
C GLY A 107 16.10 15.84 11.67
N HIS A 108 16.68 15.21 10.65
CA HIS A 108 16.33 13.85 10.23
C HIS A 108 17.28 12.82 10.82
N ASP A 109 16.88 12.18 11.92
CA ASP A 109 17.64 11.09 12.53
C ASP A 109 17.55 9.80 11.66
N ILE A 110 18.47 9.65 10.71
CA ILE A 110 18.60 8.48 9.84
C ILE A 110 20.00 7.86 9.91
N SER A 111 20.07 6.53 9.90
CA SER A 111 21.36 5.82 9.91
C SER A 111 22.03 5.84 8.53
N SER A 112 23.36 5.72 8.50
CA SER A 112 24.15 5.53 7.27
C SER A 112 23.67 4.34 6.43
N THR A 113 23.21 3.27 7.07
CA THR A 113 22.60 2.11 6.39
C THR A 113 21.28 2.46 5.72
N THR A 114 20.51 3.39 6.29
CA THR A 114 19.27 3.89 5.70
C THR A 114 19.55 4.73 4.48
N VAL A 115 20.55 5.60 4.54
CA VAL A 115 21.07 6.36 3.38
C VAL A 115 21.46 5.39 2.25
N TRP A 116 22.29 4.40 2.54
CA TRP A 116 22.69 3.39 1.55
C TRP A 116 21.50 2.67 0.90
N ARG A 117 20.46 2.31 1.68
CA ARG A 117 19.24 1.69 1.14
C ARG A 117 18.48 2.63 0.19
N ILE A 118 18.40 3.92 0.51
CA ILE A 118 17.76 4.92 -0.35
C ILE A 118 18.53 5.04 -1.68
N LEU A 119 19.86 5.17 -1.63
CA LEU A 119 20.71 5.28 -2.81
C LEU A 119 20.61 4.03 -3.70
N LYS A 120 20.73 2.84 -3.10
CA LYS A 120 20.60 1.57 -3.83
C LYS A 120 19.22 1.42 -4.48
N LYS A 121 18.16 1.85 -3.81
CA LYS A 121 16.81 1.84 -4.37
C LYS A 121 16.70 2.77 -5.59
N ALA A 122 17.27 3.97 -5.51
CA ALA A 122 17.27 4.93 -6.61
C ALA A 122 18.07 4.42 -7.83
N GLU A 123 19.20 3.76 -7.62
CA GLU A 123 19.96 3.12 -8.70
C GLU A 123 19.16 2.03 -9.42
N SER A 124 18.48 1.16 -8.68
CA SER A 124 17.63 0.11 -9.27
C SER A 124 16.48 0.68 -10.10
N GLN A 125 15.90 1.81 -9.68
CA GLN A 125 14.84 2.50 -10.43
C GLN A 125 15.37 3.14 -11.71
N LYS A 126 16.59 3.71 -11.71
CA LYS A 126 17.23 4.24 -12.93
C LYS A 126 17.56 3.14 -13.97
N LYS A 127 17.83 1.91 -13.52
CA LYS A 127 18.26 0.78 -14.38
C LYS A 127 17.12 0.01 -15.05
N ALA A 128 15.86 0.37 -14.88
CA ALA A 128 14.73 -0.34 -15.50
C ALA A 128 14.28 0.30 -16.82
N PRO A 129 14.60 -0.29 -17.99
CA PRO A 129 13.88 -0.03 -19.23
C PRO A 129 12.82 -1.12 -19.44
N THR A 130 11.54 -0.79 -19.27
CA THR A 130 10.44 -1.64 -19.77
C THR A 130 10.03 -1.16 -21.15
N LYS A 131 10.67 -1.73 -22.19
CA LYS A 131 10.02 -1.86 -23.50
C LYS A 131 9.22 -3.15 -23.46
N SER A 132 7.90 -3.05 -23.50
CA SER A 132 7.04 -4.22 -23.77
C SER A 132 7.35 -4.74 -25.18
N PRO A 133 7.48 -6.06 -25.41
CA PRO A 133 7.41 -6.58 -26.77
C PRO A 133 5.98 -6.33 -27.29
N ILE A 134 5.92 -5.76 -28.50
CA ILE A 134 4.70 -5.60 -29.31
C ILE A 134 4.25 -6.99 -29.78
#